data_AF-A0ABD1BLV7-F1
#
_entry.id   AF-A0ABD1BLV7-F1
#
_cell.length_a   1.000
_cell.length_b   1.000
_cell.length_c   1.000
_cell.angle_alpha   90.00
_cell.angle_beta   90.00
_cell.angle_gamma   90.00
#
_symmetry.space_group_name_H-M   'P 1'
#
loop_
_entity.id
_entity.type
_entity.pdbx_description
1 polymer ?
#
loop_
_entity_poly.entity_id
_entity_poly.type
_entity_poly.pdbx_seq_one_letter_code
_entity_poly.pdbx_strand_id
1 'polypeptide(L)'
;MTATETIAAAIYQIDEKKAQLKKAFDDLQAHYSLLSPSFSLSWSEIDSHFSSLQSSLSNRFCLLQSTAPLAEAEAEEEEEETVVDSELRTLCEKMDGVGLSKYLIDRWDDDAPLNLEVTAAIRYSSDPASMVLDAIEGSKQNHTPSSLGTSFDVRRVFVLLMEALIEINADITFDMSKRAKKLAYGWKSKIDIKPFEALGFLHLVAAFEIGSEFSSAELCDYVFMIAKYKQATWLCNKIGLGSVRVRKLIKKLLDSGKSILAVKFMYECGMSDEFKPIPVLRSYIKDSREAALRVFKEDNYSIKSQNEAIDKEVAALKAAIKIIKDQNLESEFTQEKVEERIEELEKFKALRKRDTTNSSQQEPQKKGKKRTRDCNGTQVPASSSQQQFYRQEGVLMTEPSHHGLQLNSFGPMNSAFTGVVVNPLAGLFGSAATPQSLYYTPQNGFVLPPQFHPHYYPR
;
A
#
# COMPACT_ATOMS: atom_id res chain seq x y z
N MET A 1 -19.61 20.47 35.89
CA MET A 1 -18.40 19.72 35.57
C MET A 1 -18.35 19.50 34.08
N THR A 2 -17.38 20.10 33.41
CA THR A 2 -17.11 19.84 31.99
C THR A 2 -16.48 18.44 31.83
N ALA A 3 -16.47 17.92 30.60
CA ALA A 3 -15.84 16.62 30.32
C ALA A 3 -14.33 16.64 30.68
N THR A 4 -13.65 17.76 30.47
CA THR A 4 -12.23 17.95 30.79
C THR A 4 -11.98 17.99 32.29
N GLU A 5 -12.83 18.67 33.07
CA GLU A 5 -12.78 18.66 34.55
C GLU A 5 -12.99 17.25 35.12
N THR A 6 -13.89 16.47 34.52
CA THR A 6 -14.16 15.08 34.93
C THR A 6 -12.95 14.18 34.69
N ILE A 7 -12.28 14.34 33.54
CA ILE A 7 -11.06 13.59 33.21
C ILE A 7 -9.90 14.00 34.11
N ALA A 8 -9.71 15.31 34.37
CA ALA A 8 -8.68 15.81 35.28
C ALA A 8 -8.87 15.23 36.70
N ALA A 9 -10.09 15.25 37.22
CA ALA A 9 -10.41 14.67 38.52
C ALA A 9 -10.13 13.15 38.56
N ALA A 10 -10.43 12.43 37.47
CA ALA A 10 -10.14 11.00 37.37
C ALA A 10 -8.63 10.70 37.31
N ILE A 11 -7.83 11.54 36.65
CA ILE A 11 -6.37 11.42 36.62
C ILE A 11 -5.77 11.67 38.01
N TYR A 12 -6.26 12.66 38.75
CA TYR A 12 -5.80 12.94 40.12
C TYR A 12 -6.11 11.79 41.10
N GLN A 13 -7.19 11.04 40.87
CA GLN A 13 -7.51 9.84 41.67
C GLN A 13 -6.55 8.66 41.46
N ILE A 14 -5.71 8.68 40.42
CA ILE A 14 -4.78 7.57 40.13
C ILE A 14 -3.75 7.43 41.25
N ASP A 15 -3.20 8.53 41.75
CA ASP A 15 -2.22 8.51 42.84
C ASP A 15 -2.81 7.93 44.13
N GLU A 16 -4.04 8.32 44.46
CA GLU A 16 -4.75 7.80 45.63
C GLU A 16 -5.01 6.29 45.51
N LYS A 17 -5.48 5.84 44.34
CA LYS A 17 -5.72 4.40 44.07
C LYS A 17 -4.42 3.60 44.08
N LYS A 18 -3.33 4.17 43.55
CA LYS A 18 -2.00 3.55 43.59
C LYS A 18 -1.47 3.41 45.01
N ALA A 19 -1.71 4.40 45.88
CA ALA A 19 -1.38 4.32 47.30
C ALA A 19 -2.21 3.26 48.04
N GLN A 20 -3.51 3.16 47.74
CA GLN A 20 -4.37 2.10 48.30
C GLN A 20 -3.91 0.70 47.84
N LEU A 21 -3.54 0.57 46.57
CA LEU A 21 -2.99 -0.68 46.02
C LEU A 21 -1.66 -1.05 46.68
N LYS A 22 -0.80 -0.06 46.95
CA LYS A 22 0.46 -0.27 47.69
C LYS A 22 0.18 -0.82 49.09
N LYS A 23 -0.77 -0.22 49.81
CA LYS A 23 -1.17 -0.72 51.13
C LYS A 23 -1.66 -2.16 51.07
N ALA A 24 -2.53 -2.50 50.12
CA ALA A 24 -3.01 -3.86 49.93
C ALA A 24 -1.89 -4.85 49.55
N PHE A 25 -0.92 -4.39 48.75
CA PHE A 25 0.26 -5.17 48.40
C PHE A 25 1.15 -5.44 49.63
N ASP A 26 1.37 -4.43 50.49
CA ASP A 26 2.14 -4.58 51.72
C ASP A 26 1.45 -5.47 52.74
N ASP A 27 0.12 -5.36 52.87
CA ASP A 27 -0.67 -6.27 53.70
C ASP A 27 -0.58 -7.71 53.19
N LEU A 28 -0.65 -7.92 51.86
CA LEU A 28 -0.48 -9.23 51.24
C LEU A 28 0.95 -9.77 51.43
N GLN A 29 1.96 -8.92 51.33
CA GLN A 29 3.37 -9.25 51.55
C GLN A 29 3.64 -9.61 53.02
N ALA A 30 2.94 -9.00 53.98
CA ALA A 30 3.04 -9.36 55.40
C ALA A 30 2.51 -10.79 55.68
N HIS A 31 1.62 -11.30 54.82
CA HIS A 31 1.08 -12.66 54.88
C HIS A 31 1.76 -13.63 53.90
N TYR A 32 2.92 -13.27 53.33
CA TYR A 32 3.64 -14.05 52.32
C TYR A 32 4.00 -15.48 52.76
N SER A 33 4.16 -15.72 54.05
CA SER A 33 4.36 -17.05 54.63
C SER A 33 3.16 -17.99 54.49
N LEU A 34 1.97 -17.48 54.16
CA LEU A 34 0.75 -18.24 53.87
C LEU A 34 0.52 -18.45 52.37
N LEU A 35 1.29 -17.77 51.52
CA LEU A 35 1.17 -17.83 50.07
C LEU A 35 2.20 -18.82 49.51
N SER A 36 1.82 -19.52 48.44
CA SER A 36 2.71 -20.50 47.79
C SER A 36 4.01 -19.81 47.30
N PRO A 37 5.15 -20.52 47.25
CA PRO A 37 6.45 -19.96 46.81
C PRO A 37 6.49 -19.39 45.38
N SER A 38 5.39 -19.51 44.64
CA SER A 38 5.23 -19.13 43.24
C SER A 38 4.83 -17.67 43.02
N PHE A 39 4.63 -16.87 44.07
CA PHE A 39 4.21 -15.47 43.93
C PHE A 39 5.43 -14.52 43.85
N SER A 40 6.07 -14.45 42.69
CA SER A 40 7.25 -13.59 42.45
C SER A 40 6.90 -12.21 41.87
N LEU A 41 5.85 -11.56 42.36
CA LEU A 41 5.45 -10.23 41.90
C LEU A 41 6.18 -9.15 42.69
N SER A 42 6.96 -8.30 42.02
CA SER A 42 7.62 -7.17 42.67
C SER A 42 6.74 -5.91 42.60
N TRP A 43 6.71 -5.14 43.70
CA TRP A 43 6.04 -3.83 43.69
C TRP A 43 6.65 -2.90 42.63
N SER A 44 7.96 -2.98 42.39
CA SER A 44 8.66 -2.17 41.38
C SER A 44 8.12 -2.38 39.96
N GLU A 45 7.76 -3.61 39.57
CA GLU A 45 7.18 -3.88 38.25
C GLU A 45 5.77 -3.28 38.13
N ILE A 46 4.96 -3.43 39.18
CA ILE A 46 3.60 -2.90 39.25
C ILE A 46 3.63 -1.36 39.23
N ASP A 47 4.49 -0.77 40.05
CA ASP A 47 4.67 0.68 40.17
C ASP A 47 5.14 1.29 38.84
N SER A 48 6.13 0.68 38.19
CA SER A 48 6.65 1.12 36.89
C SER A 48 5.56 1.10 35.82
N HIS A 49 4.72 0.06 35.78
CA HIS A 49 3.62 -0.05 34.82
C HIS A 49 2.57 1.03 35.03
N PHE A 50 2.12 1.27 36.27
CA PHE A 50 1.13 2.30 36.56
C PHE A 50 1.69 3.72 36.37
N SER A 51 2.96 3.97 36.73
CA SER A 51 3.62 5.27 36.50
C SER A 51 3.73 5.59 35.00
N SER A 52 4.03 4.58 34.16
CA SER A 52 4.06 4.72 32.71
C SER A 52 2.68 5.06 32.14
N LEU A 53 1.63 4.35 32.58
CA LEU A 53 0.25 4.62 32.18
C LEU A 53 -0.21 6.03 32.61
N GLN A 54 0.09 6.44 33.84
CA GLN A 54 -0.25 7.77 34.34
C GLN A 54 0.45 8.87 33.54
N SER A 55 1.72 8.69 33.21
CA SER A 55 2.48 9.63 32.36
C SER A 55 1.88 9.73 30.95
N SER A 56 1.52 8.60 30.36
CA SER A 56 0.87 8.53 29.05
C SER A 56 -0.50 9.20 29.03
N LEU A 57 -1.34 8.94 30.04
CA LEU A 57 -2.66 9.56 30.19
C LEU A 57 -2.57 11.07 30.44
N SER A 58 -1.61 11.51 31.26
CA SER A 58 -1.38 12.93 31.55
C SER A 58 -0.91 13.68 30.31
N ASN A 59 0.01 13.10 29.53
CA ASN A 59 0.44 13.67 28.25
C ASN A 59 -0.72 13.78 27.26
N ARG A 60 -1.50 12.72 27.10
CA ARG A 60 -2.69 12.75 26.22
C ARG A 60 -3.73 13.76 26.68
N PHE A 61 -3.95 13.90 27.99
CA PHE A 61 -4.85 14.90 28.53
C PHE A 61 -4.34 16.33 28.28
N CYS A 62 -3.04 16.56 28.42
CA CYS A 62 -2.42 17.84 28.08
C CYS A 62 -2.60 18.16 26.59
N LEU A 63 -2.37 17.19 25.69
CA LEU A 63 -2.66 17.36 24.26
C LEU A 63 -4.15 17.64 23.98
N LEU A 64 -5.07 16.99 24.70
CA LEU A 64 -6.51 17.22 24.58
C LEU A 64 -6.92 18.61 25.07
N GLN A 65 -6.28 19.14 26.11
CA GLN A 65 -6.46 20.53 26.54
C GLN A 65 -5.90 21.52 25.52
N SER A 66 -4.77 21.20 24.89
CA SER A 66 -4.18 22.01 23.82
C SER A 66 -4.96 21.97 22.50
N THR A 67 -5.91 21.04 22.33
CA THR A 67 -6.72 20.88 21.10
C THR A 67 -8.20 21.22 21.27
N ALA A 68 -8.63 21.65 22.47
CA ALA A 68 -10.01 22.07 22.70
C ALA A 68 -10.18 23.59 22.41
N PRO A 69 -11.11 23.99 21.52
CA PRO A 69 -11.43 25.41 21.32
C PRO A 69 -12.17 25.95 22.55
N LEU A 70 -11.74 27.11 23.00
CA LEU A 70 -12.42 27.94 24.00
C LEU A 70 -13.83 28.28 23.51
N ALA A 71 -14.85 27.85 24.24
CA ALA A 71 -16.17 28.44 24.15
C ALA A 71 -16.31 29.54 25.21
N GLU A 72 -16.52 30.77 24.71
CA GLU A 72 -17.06 31.96 25.36
C GLU A 72 -16.13 32.79 26.26
N ALA A 73 -15.26 33.58 25.62
CA ALA A 73 -15.05 34.99 25.96
C ALA A 73 -14.52 35.74 24.74
N GLU A 74 -15.14 36.87 24.43
CA GLU A 74 -14.79 37.79 23.35
C GLU A 74 -13.31 38.19 23.40
N ALA A 75 -12.51 37.81 22.39
CA ALA A 75 -11.32 38.52 21.94
C ALA A 75 -10.82 37.92 20.63
N GLU A 76 -10.40 38.82 19.74
CA GLU A 76 -9.76 38.59 18.45
C GLU A 76 -8.64 37.53 18.56
N GLU A 77 -8.75 36.44 17.80
CA GLU A 77 -7.63 35.54 17.55
C GLU A 77 -7.29 35.57 16.06
N GLU A 78 -6.07 36.06 15.80
CA GLU A 78 -5.37 35.94 14.53
C GLU A 78 -5.27 34.45 14.17
N GLU A 79 -5.97 34.04 13.11
CA GLU A 79 -5.72 32.79 12.44
C GLU A 79 -4.25 32.79 11.99
N GLU A 80 -3.47 31.74 12.32
CA GLU A 80 -2.35 31.37 11.47
C GLU A 80 -2.96 31.01 10.11
N GLU A 81 -3.08 32.02 9.26
CA GLU A 81 -3.58 31.91 7.90
C GLU A 81 -2.61 30.98 7.17
N THR A 82 -2.96 29.69 7.07
CA THR A 82 -2.45 28.89 5.96
C THR A 82 -2.84 29.67 4.73
N VAL A 83 -1.86 30.22 4.01
CA VAL A 83 -2.11 31.03 2.82
C VAL A 83 -2.76 30.13 1.78
N VAL A 84 -4.09 30.06 1.80
CA VAL A 84 -4.88 29.32 0.83
C VAL A 84 -4.76 30.08 -0.48
N ASP A 85 -4.44 29.38 -1.57
CA ASP A 85 -4.39 29.99 -2.90
C ASP A 85 -5.70 30.74 -3.17
N SER A 86 -5.57 32.00 -3.60
CA SER A 86 -6.70 32.90 -3.80
C SER A 86 -7.73 32.36 -4.80
N GLU A 87 -7.29 31.59 -5.80
CA GLU A 87 -8.16 30.96 -6.78
C GLU A 87 -8.91 29.78 -6.17
N LEU A 88 -8.20 28.92 -5.43
CA LEU A 88 -8.79 27.79 -4.72
C LEU A 88 -9.87 28.23 -3.72
N ARG A 89 -9.57 29.25 -2.92
CA ARG A 89 -10.54 29.87 -2.00
C ARG A 89 -11.77 30.41 -2.75
N THR A 90 -11.54 31.15 -3.84
CA THR A 90 -12.62 31.73 -4.64
C THR A 90 -13.57 30.66 -5.22
N LEU A 91 -13.03 29.51 -5.64
CA LEU A 91 -13.81 28.38 -6.14
C LEU A 91 -14.71 27.80 -5.04
N CYS A 92 -14.20 27.67 -3.82
CA CYS A 92 -14.96 27.19 -2.67
C CYS A 92 -16.05 28.19 -2.23
N GLU A 93 -15.74 29.48 -2.13
CA GLU A 93 -16.71 30.53 -1.78
C GLU A 93 -17.87 30.61 -2.79
N LYS A 94 -17.57 30.39 -4.08
CA LYS A 94 -18.57 30.38 -5.16
C LYS A 94 -19.31 29.05 -5.31
N MET A 95 -19.01 28.05 -4.49
CA MET A 95 -19.59 26.70 -4.59
C MET A 95 -19.34 26.04 -5.96
N ASP A 96 -18.22 26.36 -6.63
CA ASP A 96 -17.90 25.85 -7.96
C ASP A 96 -17.17 24.49 -7.89
N GLY A 97 -17.93 23.42 -7.64
CA GLY A 97 -17.37 22.07 -7.56
C GLY A 97 -16.71 21.59 -8.86
N VAL A 98 -17.23 21.98 -10.02
CA VAL A 98 -16.68 21.57 -11.32
C VAL A 98 -15.36 22.28 -11.60
N GLY A 99 -15.31 23.59 -11.36
CA GLY A 99 -14.09 24.40 -11.43
C GLY A 99 -13.04 23.92 -10.44
N LEU A 100 -13.44 23.60 -9.20
CA LEU A 100 -12.56 23.01 -8.18
C LEU A 100 -11.92 21.70 -8.66
N SER A 101 -12.73 20.79 -9.22
CA SER A 101 -12.23 19.52 -9.77
C SER A 101 -11.20 19.76 -10.88
N LYS A 102 -11.48 20.70 -11.79
CA LYS A 102 -10.56 21.05 -12.89
C LYS A 102 -9.26 21.68 -12.36
N TYR A 103 -9.35 22.63 -11.45
CA TYR A 103 -8.20 23.27 -10.81
C TYR A 103 -7.26 22.23 -10.19
N LEU A 104 -7.82 21.26 -9.45
CA LEU A 104 -7.04 20.20 -8.81
C LEU A 104 -6.43 19.21 -9.82
N ILE A 105 -7.08 18.95 -10.96
CA ILE A 105 -6.50 18.14 -12.05
C ILE A 105 -5.29 18.87 -12.64
N ASP A 106 -5.44 20.16 -12.94
CA ASP A 106 -4.43 20.95 -13.63
C ASP A 106 -3.19 21.22 -12.75
N ARG A 107 -3.37 21.26 -11.43
CA ARG A 107 -2.32 21.52 -10.43
C ARG A 107 -1.84 20.28 -9.68
N TRP A 108 -2.23 19.09 -10.12
CA TRP A 108 -1.87 17.87 -9.42
C TRP A 108 -0.37 17.61 -9.45
N ASP A 109 0.23 17.42 -8.28
CA ASP A 109 1.60 16.97 -8.10
C ASP A 109 1.64 15.71 -7.22
N ASP A 110 2.25 14.64 -7.73
CA ASP A 110 2.41 13.39 -6.98
C ASP A 110 3.44 13.52 -5.84
N ASP A 111 4.35 14.49 -5.91
CA ASP A 111 5.40 14.75 -4.91
C ASP A 111 4.96 15.78 -3.84
N ALA A 112 3.92 16.58 -4.11
CA ALA A 112 3.41 17.63 -3.22
C ALA A 112 1.87 17.62 -3.14
N PRO A 113 1.27 16.73 -2.31
CA PRO A 113 -0.18 16.61 -2.24
C PRO A 113 -0.82 17.83 -1.55
N LEU A 114 -1.77 18.47 -2.23
CA LEU A 114 -2.50 19.67 -1.79
C LEU A 114 -3.48 19.43 -0.62
N ASN A 115 -3.39 18.30 0.11
CA ASN A 115 -4.41 17.88 1.08
C ASN A 115 -4.69 18.96 2.15
N LEU A 116 -3.66 19.51 2.81
CA LEU A 116 -3.87 20.52 3.86
C LEU A 116 -4.54 21.79 3.32
N GLU A 117 -4.13 22.24 2.14
CA GLU A 117 -4.64 23.45 1.51
C GLU A 117 -6.10 23.25 1.04
N VAL A 118 -6.41 22.11 0.43
CA VAL A 118 -7.78 21.76 0.02
C VAL A 118 -8.68 21.62 1.25
N THR A 119 -8.22 20.95 2.30
CA THR A 119 -8.97 20.80 3.56
C THR A 119 -9.26 22.16 4.20
N ALA A 120 -8.32 23.10 4.17
CA ALA A 120 -8.55 24.47 4.62
C ALA A 120 -9.55 25.23 3.71
N ALA A 121 -9.35 25.16 2.38
CA ALA A 121 -10.15 25.88 1.41
C ALA A 121 -11.64 25.47 1.41
N ILE A 122 -11.93 24.17 1.55
CA ILE A 122 -13.32 23.67 1.52
C ILE A 122 -14.17 24.28 2.65
N ARG A 123 -13.57 24.71 3.76
CA ARG A 123 -14.29 25.38 4.87
C ARG A 123 -14.93 26.71 4.47
N TYR A 124 -14.44 27.36 3.41
CA TYR A 124 -15.02 28.61 2.88
C TYR A 124 -16.30 28.38 2.06
N SER A 125 -16.64 27.13 1.74
CA SER A 125 -17.88 26.82 1.03
C SER A 125 -19.08 26.79 1.98
N SER A 126 -20.24 27.25 1.51
CA SER A 126 -21.46 27.27 2.33
C SER A 126 -22.08 25.88 2.53
N ASP A 127 -21.85 24.95 1.60
CA ASP A 127 -22.25 23.54 1.70
C ASP A 127 -21.15 22.64 1.09
N PRO A 128 -20.11 22.30 1.87
CA PRO A 128 -19.01 21.45 1.42
C PRO A 128 -19.46 20.14 0.78
N ALA A 129 -20.50 19.50 1.34
CA ALA A 129 -20.98 18.19 0.91
C ALA A 129 -21.62 18.28 -0.48
N SER A 130 -22.45 19.29 -0.74
CA SER A 130 -23.02 19.51 -2.08
C SER A 130 -21.94 19.85 -3.09
N MET A 131 -21.01 20.75 -2.76
CA MET A 131 -19.94 21.15 -3.67
C MET A 131 -19.06 19.96 -4.09
N VAL A 132 -18.71 19.08 -3.14
CA VAL A 132 -17.95 17.85 -3.42
C VAL A 132 -18.75 16.90 -4.32
N LEU A 133 -20.06 16.74 -4.09
CA LEU A 133 -20.89 15.94 -5.01
C LEU A 133 -20.96 16.54 -6.41
N ASP A 134 -21.08 17.85 -6.53
CA ASP A 134 -21.11 18.55 -7.82
C ASP A 134 -19.77 18.38 -8.56
N ALA A 135 -18.64 18.43 -7.84
CA ALA A 135 -17.31 18.12 -8.38
C ALA A 135 -17.20 16.70 -8.94
N ILE A 136 -17.74 15.72 -8.21
CA ILE A 136 -17.70 14.30 -8.59
C ILE A 136 -18.66 14.00 -9.75
N GLU A 137 -19.84 14.63 -9.77
CA GLU A 137 -20.84 14.40 -10.82
C GLU A 137 -20.52 15.14 -12.12
N GLY A 138 -20.01 16.38 -12.04
CA GLY A 138 -19.70 17.23 -13.19
C GLY A 138 -18.48 16.77 -13.99
N SER A 139 -17.52 16.10 -13.35
CA SER A 139 -16.32 15.56 -14.00
C SER A 139 -16.63 14.50 -15.07
N LYS A 140 -17.76 13.79 -14.97
CA LYS A 140 -18.23 12.80 -15.96
C LYS A 140 -18.51 13.40 -17.33
N GLN A 141 -18.70 14.72 -17.41
CA GLN A 141 -19.03 15.43 -18.65
C GLN A 141 -17.79 15.98 -19.38
N ASN A 142 -16.61 15.96 -18.74
CA ASN A 142 -15.43 16.71 -19.18
C ASN A 142 -14.21 15.85 -19.57
N HIS A 143 -14.37 14.57 -19.88
CA HIS A 143 -13.28 13.75 -20.41
C HIS A 143 -12.98 14.11 -21.89
N THR A 144 -12.30 15.23 -22.09
CA THR A 144 -11.42 15.41 -23.24
C THR A 144 -10.07 14.78 -22.88
N PRO A 145 -9.56 13.83 -23.67
CA PRO A 145 -8.23 13.28 -23.43
C PRO A 145 -7.20 14.40 -23.62
N SER A 146 -6.50 14.79 -22.56
CA SER A 146 -5.41 15.76 -22.64
C SER A 146 -4.34 15.25 -23.61
N SER A 147 -3.87 16.12 -24.50
CA SER A 147 -2.93 15.85 -25.59
C SER A 147 -1.50 15.52 -25.14
N LEU A 148 -1.29 15.28 -23.85
CA LEU A 148 0.03 15.08 -23.25
C LEU A 148 0.15 13.70 -22.59
N GLY A 149 0.04 12.63 -23.40
CA GLY A 149 0.67 11.32 -23.21
C GLY A 149 0.37 10.45 -21.97
N THR A 150 -0.11 11.01 -20.86
CA THR A 150 -0.42 10.33 -19.60
C THR A 150 -1.83 10.71 -19.16
N SER A 151 -2.75 9.74 -19.14
CA SER A 151 -4.11 9.97 -18.65
C SER A 151 -4.10 10.16 -17.14
N PHE A 152 -4.31 11.39 -16.66
CA PHE A 152 -4.51 11.67 -15.24
C PHE A 152 -5.76 10.93 -14.72
N ASP A 153 -5.63 10.21 -13.61
CA ASP A 153 -6.77 9.53 -13.00
C ASP A 153 -7.53 10.50 -12.09
N VAL A 154 -8.58 11.11 -12.64
CA VAL A 154 -9.46 12.09 -11.96
C VAL A 154 -10.03 11.54 -10.64
N ARG A 155 -10.11 10.22 -10.47
CA ARG A 155 -10.59 9.62 -9.23
C ARG A 155 -9.67 9.92 -8.03
N ARG A 156 -8.39 10.24 -8.25
CA ARG A 156 -7.49 10.73 -7.20
C ARG A 156 -7.99 12.04 -6.59
N VAL A 157 -8.51 12.95 -7.42
CA VAL A 157 -9.13 14.21 -6.98
C VAL A 157 -10.40 13.94 -6.17
N PHE A 158 -11.24 12.98 -6.60
CA PHE A 158 -12.43 12.65 -5.82
C PHE A 158 -12.07 12.09 -4.45
N VAL A 159 -11.06 11.22 -4.37
CA VAL A 159 -10.58 10.70 -3.08
C VAL A 159 -10.07 11.85 -2.20
N LEU A 160 -9.27 12.78 -2.74
CA LEU A 160 -8.78 13.95 -2.00
C LEU A 160 -9.93 14.80 -1.46
N LEU A 161 -10.93 15.12 -2.29
CA LEU A 161 -12.10 15.92 -1.88
C LEU A 161 -12.94 15.22 -0.81
N MET A 162 -13.11 13.90 -0.92
CA MET A 162 -13.84 13.11 0.09
C MET A 162 -13.05 12.94 1.39
N GLU A 163 -11.72 12.79 1.34
CA GLU A 163 -10.84 12.82 2.51
C GLU A 163 -10.96 14.17 3.22
N ALA A 164 -10.85 15.28 2.48
CA ALA A 164 -11.01 16.63 3.03
C ALA A 164 -12.39 16.85 3.67
N LEU A 165 -13.47 16.37 3.02
CA LEU A 165 -14.83 16.44 3.58
C LEU A 165 -14.95 15.70 4.92
N ILE A 166 -14.30 14.54 5.04
CA ILE A 166 -14.27 13.77 6.29
C ILE A 166 -13.44 14.48 7.35
N GLU A 167 -12.29 15.04 6.98
CA GLU A 167 -11.40 15.75 7.91
C GLU A 167 -12.05 16.99 8.54
N ILE A 168 -12.85 17.73 7.77
CA ILE A 168 -13.58 18.89 8.30
C ILE A 168 -14.85 18.50 9.08
N ASN A 169 -15.21 17.21 9.13
CA ASN A 169 -16.47 16.70 9.69
C ASN A 169 -17.68 17.49 9.19
N ALA A 170 -17.81 17.66 7.87
CA ALA A 170 -18.90 18.41 7.28
C ALA A 170 -20.27 17.82 7.66
N ASP A 171 -21.26 18.70 7.88
CA ASP A 171 -22.63 18.27 8.13
C ASP A 171 -23.24 17.67 6.86
N ILE A 172 -23.69 16.41 6.95
CA ILE A 172 -24.26 15.69 5.82
C ILE A 172 -25.78 15.69 5.92
N THR A 173 -26.42 16.55 5.13
CA THR A 173 -27.88 16.63 5.07
C THR A 173 -28.48 15.36 4.43
N PHE A 174 -29.76 15.10 4.74
CA PHE A 174 -30.50 13.96 4.17
C PHE A 174 -30.51 13.98 2.63
N ASP A 175 -30.62 15.15 2.01
CA ASP A 175 -30.61 15.28 0.56
C ASP A 175 -29.26 14.94 -0.05
N MET A 176 -28.15 15.33 0.61
CA MET A 176 -26.80 14.96 0.18
C MET A 176 -26.55 13.46 0.33
N SER A 177 -26.98 12.87 1.44
CA SER A 177 -26.95 11.42 1.65
C SER A 177 -27.72 10.67 0.55
N LYS A 178 -28.92 11.16 0.18
CA LYS A 178 -29.73 10.58 -0.90
C LYS A 178 -29.06 10.68 -2.28
N ARG A 179 -28.43 11.82 -2.59
CA ARG A 179 -27.63 12.00 -3.82
C ARG A 179 -26.44 11.05 -3.85
N ALA A 180 -25.65 11.04 -2.78
CA ALA A 180 -24.48 10.17 -2.62
C ALA A 180 -24.86 8.69 -2.75
N LYS A 181 -25.98 8.26 -2.18
CA LYS A 181 -26.51 6.90 -2.31
C LYS A 181 -26.77 6.51 -3.77
N LYS A 182 -27.42 7.39 -4.54
CA LYS A 182 -27.66 7.15 -5.98
C LYS A 182 -26.34 6.99 -6.75
N LEU A 183 -25.37 7.85 -6.45
CA LEU A 183 -24.03 7.79 -7.05
C LEU A 183 -23.31 6.49 -6.67
N ALA A 184 -23.37 6.10 -5.40
CA ALA A 184 -22.73 4.92 -4.84
C ALA A 184 -23.25 3.62 -5.48
N TYR A 185 -24.56 3.47 -5.73
CA TYR A 185 -25.08 2.31 -6.47
C TYR A 185 -24.52 2.24 -7.90
N GLY A 186 -24.38 3.38 -8.59
CA GLY A 186 -23.80 3.44 -9.92
C GLY A 186 -22.28 3.14 -9.95
N TRP A 187 -21.57 3.40 -8.85
CA TRP A 187 -20.16 3.04 -8.70
C TRP A 187 -19.99 1.57 -8.31
N LYS A 188 -20.85 1.07 -7.41
CA LYS A 188 -20.84 -0.32 -6.95
C LYS A 188 -20.87 -1.31 -8.12
N SER A 189 -21.69 -1.06 -9.14
CA SER A 189 -21.78 -1.92 -10.32
C SER A 189 -20.51 -1.96 -11.19
N LYS A 190 -19.55 -1.05 -10.95
CA LYS A 190 -18.30 -0.94 -11.72
C LYS A 190 -17.07 -1.46 -10.99
N ILE A 191 -17.20 -1.82 -9.71
CA ILE A 191 -16.07 -2.22 -8.87
C ILE A 191 -15.43 -3.51 -9.39
N ASP A 192 -16.23 -4.55 -9.63
CA ASP A 192 -15.75 -5.89 -10.02
C ASP A 192 -14.46 -6.29 -9.27
N ILE A 193 -13.35 -6.60 -9.97
CA ILE A 193 -12.05 -6.93 -9.37
C ILE A 193 -11.09 -5.74 -9.28
N LYS A 194 -11.59 -4.50 -9.40
CA LYS A 194 -10.78 -3.30 -9.56
C LYS A 194 -10.62 -2.54 -8.24
N PRO A 195 -9.41 -2.56 -7.62
CA PRO A 195 -9.25 -2.01 -6.28
C PRO A 195 -9.38 -0.48 -6.21
N PHE A 196 -9.14 0.24 -7.31
CA PHE A 196 -9.23 1.69 -7.31
C PHE A 196 -10.70 2.17 -7.28
N GLU A 197 -11.57 1.47 -8.00
CA GLU A 197 -13.00 1.66 -7.99
C GLU A 197 -13.59 1.32 -6.62
N ALA A 198 -13.12 0.24 -5.99
CA ALA A 198 -13.46 -0.08 -4.60
C ALA A 198 -13.01 1.03 -3.64
N LEU A 199 -11.81 1.60 -3.83
CA LEU A 199 -11.28 2.67 -3.00
C LEU A 199 -12.15 3.92 -3.09
N GLY A 200 -12.48 4.38 -4.31
CA GLY A 200 -13.36 5.54 -4.51
C GLY A 200 -14.75 5.30 -3.92
N PHE A 201 -15.32 4.12 -4.14
CA PHE A 201 -16.62 3.76 -3.54
C PHE A 201 -16.61 3.80 -2.01
N LEU A 202 -15.58 3.23 -1.36
CA LEU A 202 -15.50 3.22 0.09
C LEU A 202 -15.31 4.63 0.66
N HIS A 203 -14.55 5.50 -0.01
CA HIS A 203 -14.47 6.92 0.40
C HIS A 203 -15.82 7.62 0.29
N LEU A 204 -16.59 7.38 -0.78
CA LEU A 204 -17.93 7.96 -0.93
C LEU A 204 -18.86 7.48 0.19
N VAL A 205 -18.80 6.19 0.52
CA VAL A 205 -19.59 5.61 1.61
C VAL A 205 -19.21 6.20 2.97
N ALA A 206 -17.91 6.39 3.21
CA ALA A 206 -17.38 6.96 4.44
C ALA A 206 -17.69 8.46 4.59
N ALA A 207 -17.55 9.24 3.51
CA ALA A 207 -17.67 10.70 3.52
C ALA A 207 -19.10 11.19 3.69
N PHE A 208 -20.07 10.45 3.13
CA PHE A 208 -21.50 10.78 3.23
C PHE A 208 -22.24 9.92 4.25
N GLU A 209 -21.51 9.14 5.04
CA GLU A 209 -22.03 8.33 6.15
C GLU A 209 -23.16 7.35 5.76
N ILE A 210 -23.14 6.88 4.51
CA ILE A 210 -24.15 5.97 3.93
C ILE A 210 -23.81 4.48 4.11
N GLY A 211 -22.95 4.14 5.08
CA GLY A 211 -22.50 2.77 5.32
C GLY A 211 -23.63 1.77 5.61
N SER A 212 -24.68 2.22 6.30
CA SER A 212 -25.86 1.41 6.66
C SER A 212 -26.71 0.98 5.47
N GLU A 213 -26.56 1.65 4.32
CA GLU A 213 -27.32 1.36 3.09
C GLU A 213 -26.77 0.17 2.30
N PHE A 214 -25.59 -0.32 2.70
CA PHE A 214 -24.88 -1.41 2.04
C PHE A 214 -24.66 -2.59 2.98
N SER A 215 -24.50 -3.78 2.40
CA SER A 215 -24.19 -4.97 3.18
C SER A 215 -22.82 -4.83 3.84
N SER A 216 -22.76 -5.00 5.17
CA SER A 216 -21.49 -5.06 5.90
C SER A 216 -20.56 -6.17 5.40
N ALA A 217 -21.11 -7.24 4.79
CA ALA A 217 -20.30 -8.28 4.17
C ALA A 217 -19.61 -7.78 2.89
N GLU A 218 -20.36 -7.09 2.01
CA GLU A 218 -19.83 -6.55 0.76
C GLU A 218 -18.80 -5.45 1.02
N LEU A 219 -19.10 -4.53 1.94
CA LEU A 219 -18.17 -3.48 2.37
C LEU A 219 -16.87 -4.10 2.91
N CYS A 220 -16.96 -5.18 3.68
CA CYS A 220 -15.80 -5.92 4.17
C CYS A 220 -14.98 -6.55 3.03
N ASP A 221 -15.61 -7.06 1.98
CA ASP A 221 -14.90 -7.59 0.81
C ASP A 221 -14.21 -6.49 0.00
N TYR A 222 -14.80 -5.30 -0.10
CA TYR A 222 -14.15 -4.14 -0.71
C TYR A 222 -12.96 -3.67 0.12
N VAL A 223 -13.08 -3.62 1.46
CA VAL A 223 -11.95 -3.32 2.35
C VAL A 223 -10.82 -4.34 2.17
N PHE A 224 -11.13 -5.63 2.05
CA PHE A 224 -10.13 -6.66 1.72
C PHE A 224 -9.43 -6.39 0.39
N MET A 225 -10.18 -5.97 -0.64
CA MET A 225 -9.64 -5.63 -1.96
C MET A 225 -8.66 -4.45 -1.89
N ILE A 226 -8.96 -3.46 -1.05
CA ILE A 226 -8.12 -2.28 -0.88
C ILE A 226 -7.08 -2.42 0.25
N ALA A 227 -6.91 -3.58 0.87
CA ALA A 227 -6.07 -3.76 2.06
C ALA A 227 -4.61 -3.29 1.92
N LYS A 228 -4.09 -3.18 0.70
CA LYS A 228 -2.74 -2.66 0.41
C LYS A 228 -2.63 -1.13 0.44
N TYR A 229 -3.75 -0.41 0.33
CA TYR A 229 -3.76 1.06 0.33
C TYR A 229 -3.64 1.60 1.76
N LYS A 230 -3.03 2.78 1.92
CA LYS A 230 -2.81 3.40 3.23
C LYS A 230 -4.13 3.63 3.98
N GLN A 231 -5.19 3.96 3.25
CA GLN A 231 -6.52 4.29 3.77
C GLN A 231 -7.35 3.11 4.27
N ALA A 232 -6.96 1.86 4.00
CA ALA A 232 -7.86 0.72 4.14
C ALA A 232 -8.39 0.51 5.57
N THR A 233 -7.51 0.61 6.56
CA THR A 233 -7.80 0.49 8.00
C THR A 233 -8.61 1.68 8.52
N TRP A 234 -8.23 2.89 8.12
CA TRP A 234 -8.99 4.09 8.45
C TRP A 234 -10.42 4.04 7.88
N LEU A 235 -10.60 3.70 6.60
CA LEU A 235 -11.91 3.51 5.98
C LEU A 235 -12.72 2.40 6.68
N CYS A 236 -12.06 1.29 7.01
CA CYS A 236 -12.67 0.19 7.75
C CYS A 236 -13.30 0.66 9.07
N ASN A 237 -12.59 1.53 9.79
CA ASN A 237 -13.06 2.12 11.04
C ASN A 237 -14.14 3.19 10.79
N LYS A 238 -13.93 4.12 9.86
CA LYS A 238 -14.89 5.22 9.55
C LYS A 238 -16.23 4.71 9.03
N ILE A 239 -16.25 3.63 8.24
CA ILE A 239 -17.48 3.00 7.74
C ILE A 239 -18.21 2.22 8.84
N GLY A 240 -17.52 1.80 9.90
CA GLY A 240 -18.13 1.09 11.02
C GLY A 240 -18.50 -0.37 10.73
N LEU A 241 -17.59 -1.14 10.12
CA LEU A 241 -17.84 -2.55 9.75
C LEU A 241 -18.16 -3.48 10.94
N GLY A 242 -17.89 -3.05 12.18
CA GLY A 242 -18.12 -3.81 13.40
C GLY A 242 -17.07 -4.93 13.62
N SER A 243 -16.83 -5.25 14.88
CA SER A 243 -15.73 -6.14 15.28
C SER A 243 -15.78 -7.54 14.65
N VAL A 244 -16.97 -8.10 14.49
CA VAL A 244 -17.16 -9.44 13.88
C VAL A 244 -16.71 -9.48 12.42
N ARG A 245 -16.94 -8.41 11.64
CA ARG A 245 -16.51 -8.34 10.24
C ARG A 245 -15.02 -8.12 10.14
N VAL A 246 -14.47 -7.21 10.94
CA VAL A 246 -13.03 -6.96 11.00
C VAL A 246 -12.27 -8.24 11.38
N ARG A 247 -12.77 -9.02 12.33
CA ARG A 247 -12.21 -10.35 12.65
C ARG A 247 -12.18 -11.29 11.45
N LYS A 248 -13.28 -11.37 10.68
CA LYS A 248 -13.35 -12.20 9.47
C LYS A 248 -12.38 -11.70 8.40
N LEU A 249 -12.25 -10.38 8.25
CA LEU A 249 -11.30 -9.74 7.35
C LEU A 249 -9.85 -10.11 7.70
N ILE A 250 -9.47 -10.00 8.97
CA ILE A 250 -8.13 -10.35 9.46
C ILE A 250 -7.83 -11.83 9.20
N LYS A 251 -8.78 -12.73 9.50
CA LYS A 251 -8.64 -14.17 9.15
C LYS A 251 -8.41 -14.37 7.66
N LYS A 252 -9.23 -13.74 6.81
CA LYS A 252 -9.09 -13.80 5.34
C LYS A 252 -7.71 -13.28 4.87
N LEU A 253 -7.16 -12.25 5.51
CA LEU A 253 -5.82 -11.74 5.22
C LEU A 253 -4.73 -12.75 5.62
N LEU A 254 -4.84 -13.40 6.78
CA LEU A 254 -3.92 -14.44 7.22
C LEU A 254 -3.96 -15.66 6.29
N ASP A 255 -5.15 -16.16 5.98
CA ASP A 255 -5.35 -17.34 5.12
C ASP A 255 -4.85 -17.11 3.69
N SER A 256 -4.81 -15.85 3.23
CA SER A 256 -4.26 -15.47 1.92
C SER A 256 -2.75 -15.15 1.95
N GLY A 257 -2.06 -15.40 3.05
CA GLY A 257 -0.61 -15.15 3.21
C GLY A 257 -0.23 -13.68 3.34
N LYS A 258 -1.20 -12.78 3.57
CA LYS A 258 -0.99 -11.33 3.70
C LYS A 258 -0.77 -10.93 5.16
N SER A 259 0.13 -11.62 5.87
CA SER A 259 0.30 -11.47 7.33
C SER A 259 0.68 -10.06 7.76
N ILE A 260 1.51 -9.35 6.99
CA ILE A 260 1.85 -7.94 7.26
C ILE A 260 0.60 -7.06 7.25
N LEU A 261 -0.26 -7.20 6.23
CA LEU A 261 -1.51 -6.44 6.18
C LEU A 261 -2.45 -6.85 7.32
N ALA A 262 -2.51 -8.14 7.65
CA ALA A 262 -3.30 -8.60 8.79
C ALA A 262 -2.84 -7.96 10.10
N VAL A 263 -1.53 -7.92 10.37
CA VAL A 263 -0.95 -7.27 11.56
C VAL A 263 -1.28 -5.78 11.58
N LYS A 264 -1.19 -5.08 10.44
CA LYS A 264 -1.62 -3.67 10.33
C LYS A 264 -3.08 -3.49 10.78
N PHE A 265 -3.99 -4.32 10.27
CA PHE A 265 -5.40 -4.31 10.67
C PHE A 265 -5.60 -4.68 12.15
N MET A 266 -4.78 -5.57 12.72
CA MET A 266 -4.89 -5.92 14.12
C MET A 266 -4.63 -4.74 15.04
N TYR A 267 -3.58 -3.95 14.76
CA TYR A 267 -3.28 -2.77 15.56
C TYR A 267 -4.26 -1.63 15.28
N GLU A 268 -4.45 -1.25 14.02
CA GLU A 268 -5.22 -0.05 13.66
C GLU A 268 -6.74 -0.20 13.82
N CYS A 269 -7.27 -1.43 13.83
CA CYS A 269 -8.67 -1.70 14.13
C CYS A 269 -8.90 -2.24 15.56
N GLY A 270 -7.89 -2.21 16.43
CA GLY A 270 -8.02 -2.60 17.85
C GLY A 270 -8.33 -4.09 18.09
N MET A 271 -7.76 -4.99 17.29
CA MET A 271 -7.94 -6.45 17.38
C MET A 271 -6.72 -7.19 17.94
N SER A 272 -5.80 -6.48 18.59
CA SER A 272 -4.55 -7.03 19.12
C SER A 272 -4.76 -8.13 20.16
N ASP A 273 -5.75 -8.01 21.03
CA ASP A 273 -5.99 -8.98 22.11
C ASP A 273 -6.40 -10.37 21.57
N GLU A 274 -7.20 -10.39 20.50
CA GLU A 274 -7.73 -11.63 19.94
C GLU A 274 -6.69 -12.35 19.09
N PHE A 275 -5.96 -11.62 18.24
CA PHE A 275 -5.08 -12.22 17.24
C PHE A 275 -3.61 -12.28 17.65
N LYS A 276 -3.20 -11.56 18.70
CA LYS A 276 -1.81 -11.49 19.20
C LYS A 276 -0.83 -11.21 18.05
N PRO A 277 -0.71 -9.94 17.61
CA PRO A 277 0.01 -9.58 16.38
C PRO A 277 1.49 -9.96 16.40
N ILE A 278 2.10 -9.98 17.58
CA ILE A 278 3.54 -10.24 17.78
C ILE A 278 3.91 -11.67 17.36
N PRO A 279 3.26 -12.75 17.86
CA PRO A 279 3.42 -14.09 17.32
C PRO A 279 3.23 -14.20 15.81
N VAL A 280 2.23 -13.51 15.25
CA VAL A 280 1.95 -13.53 13.81
C VAL A 280 3.10 -12.91 13.02
N LEU A 281 3.62 -11.76 13.48
CA LEU A 281 4.75 -11.09 12.85
C LEU A 281 6.05 -11.91 12.97
N ARG A 282 6.29 -12.55 14.12
CA ARG A 282 7.42 -13.47 14.30
C ARG A 282 7.34 -14.69 13.37
N SER A 283 6.15 -15.28 13.22
CA SER A 283 5.92 -16.36 12.26
C SER A 283 6.21 -15.89 10.85
N TYR A 284 5.68 -14.72 10.45
CA TYR A 284 5.92 -14.17 9.12
C TYR A 284 7.41 -14.00 8.79
N ILE A 285 8.20 -13.44 9.71
CA ILE A 285 9.65 -13.29 9.53
C ILE A 285 10.31 -14.67 9.36
N LYS A 286 9.98 -15.63 10.22
CA LYS A 286 10.51 -17.00 10.16
C LYS A 286 10.13 -17.70 8.84
N ASP A 287 8.85 -17.66 8.47
CA ASP A 287 8.30 -18.31 7.29
C ASP A 287 8.89 -17.73 6.01
N SER A 288 9.15 -16.40 5.98
CA SER A 288 9.80 -15.74 4.85
C SER A 288 11.25 -16.22 4.65
N ARG A 289 12.01 -16.42 5.75
CA ARG A 289 13.37 -16.97 5.72
C ARG A 289 13.38 -18.42 5.27
N GLU A 290 12.45 -19.23 5.78
CA GLU A 290 12.31 -20.63 5.35
C GLU A 290 11.91 -20.75 3.87
N ALA A 291 11.04 -19.87 3.38
CA ALA A 291 10.67 -19.83 1.97
C ALA A 291 11.86 -19.47 1.08
N ALA A 292 12.68 -18.49 1.46
CA ALA A 292 13.93 -18.18 0.75
C ALA A 292 14.86 -19.40 0.71
N LEU A 293 15.05 -20.08 1.85
CA LEU A 293 15.83 -21.32 1.96
C LEU A 293 15.31 -22.48 1.09
N ARG A 294 14.00 -22.59 0.88
CA ARG A 294 13.43 -23.58 -0.05
C ARG A 294 13.79 -23.26 -1.49
N VAL A 295 13.63 -22.00 -1.92
CA VAL A 295 14.01 -21.55 -3.27
C VAL A 295 15.51 -21.76 -3.54
N PHE A 296 16.37 -21.58 -2.53
CA PHE A 296 17.79 -21.89 -2.64
C PHE A 296 18.07 -23.37 -2.99
N LYS A 297 17.28 -24.30 -2.44
CA LYS A 297 17.49 -25.75 -2.57
C LYS A 297 16.86 -26.36 -3.82
N GLU A 298 15.69 -25.86 -4.24
CA GLU A 298 14.88 -26.46 -5.30
C GLU A 298 15.47 -26.28 -6.71
N ASP A 299 16.28 -25.24 -6.95
CA ASP A 299 16.76 -24.87 -8.28
C ASP A 299 18.29 -25.01 -8.43
N ASN A 300 18.88 -26.00 -7.72
CA ASN A 300 20.31 -26.31 -7.73
C ASN A 300 21.22 -25.07 -7.57
N TYR A 301 20.83 -24.11 -6.74
CA TYR A 301 21.60 -22.89 -6.50
C TYR A 301 21.82 -22.03 -7.76
N SER A 302 20.91 -22.04 -8.75
CA SER A 302 20.97 -21.13 -9.89
C SER A 302 21.03 -19.66 -9.45
N ILE A 303 21.88 -18.86 -10.09
CA ILE A 303 22.08 -17.44 -9.73
C ILE A 303 20.76 -16.64 -9.78
N LYS A 304 19.87 -16.99 -10.70
CA LYS A 304 18.58 -16.32 -10.88
C LYS A 304 17.64 -16.55 -9.69
N SER A 305 17.43 -17.82 -9.29
CA SER A 305 16.57 -18.18 -8.17
C SER A 305 17.15 -17.70 -6.83
N GLN A 306 18.48 -17.66 -6.69
CA GLN A 306 19.11 -17.06 -5.52
C GLN A 306 18.81 -15.55 -5.40
N ASN A 307 18.94 -14.79 -6.50
CA ASN A 307 18.64 -13.36 -6.48
C ASN A 307 17.15 -13.10 -6.18
N GLU A 308 16.26 -13.91 -6.75
CA GLU A 308 14.82 -13.83 -6.48
C GLU A 308 14.48 -14.15 -5.02
N ALA A 309 15.10 -15.19 -4.44
CA ALA A 309 14.93 -15.55 -3.04
C ALA A 309 15.40 -14.44 -2.10
N ILE A 310 16.58 -13.85 -2.38
CA ILE A 310 17.13 -12.72 -1.64
C ILE A 310 16.19 -11.51 -1.73
N ASP A 311 15.71 -11.18 -2.93
CA ASP A 311 14.82 -10.01 -3.11
C ASP A 311 13.49 -10.18 -2.39
N LYS A 312 12.93 -11.39 -2.36
CA LYS A 312 11.73 -11.71 -1.60
C LYS A 312 11.98 -11.65 -0.09
N GLU A 313 13.10 -12.20 0.41
CA GLU A 313 13.46 -12.14 1.83
C GLU A 313 13.65 -10.68 2.26
N VAL A 314 14.45 -9.89 1.52
CA VAL A 314 14.68 -8.46 1.81
C VAL A 314 13.38 -7.66 1.79
N ALA A 315 12.50 -7.87 0.81
CA ALA A 315 11.22 -7.17 0.76
C ALA A 315 10.31 -7.50 1.96
N ALA A 316 10.27 -8.77 2.37
CA ALA A 316 9.52 -9.22 3.54
C ALA A 316 10.06 -8.63 4.84
N LEU A 317 11.39 -8.65 5.03
CA LEU A 317 12.03 -8.09 6.22
C LEU A 317 11.86 -6.56 6.28
N LYS A 318 11.98 -5.84 5.17
CA LYS A 318 11.69 -4.39 5.11
C LYS A 318 10.24 -4.06 5.48
N ALA A 319 9.28 -4.87 5.00
CA ALA A 319 7.88 -4.70 5.37
C ALA A 319 7.63 -4.96 6.87
N ALA A 320 8.31 -5.95 7.46
CA ALA A 320 8.25 -6.23 8.89
C ALA A 320 8.84 -5.09 9.73
N ILE A 321 10.03 -4.58 9.37
CA ILE A 321 10.65 -3.42 10.02
C ILE A 321 9.73 -2.21 9.97
N LYS A 322 9.10 -1.96 8.82
CA LYS A 322 8.15 -0.86 8.69
C LYS A 322 7.02 -0.97 9.71
N ILE A 323 6.39 -2.12 9.85
CA ILE A 323 5.33 -2.32 10.86
C ILE A 323 5.86 -2.19 12.29
N ILE A 324 7.06 -2.71 12.58
CA ILE A 324 7.68 -2.59 13.91
C ILE A 324 7.82 -1.12 14.29
N LYS A 325 8.28 -0.28 13.35
CA LYS A 325 8.41 1.18 13.55
C LYS A 325 7.05 1.87 13.64
N ASP A 326 6.15 1.62 12.68
CA ASP A 326 4.83 2.26 12.62
C ASP A 326 3.99 1.99 13.90
N GLN A 327 4.22 0.86 14.58
CA GLN A 327 3.48 0.44 15.78
C GLN A 327 4.30 0.51 17.07
N ASN A 328 5.51 1.08 17.05
CA ASN A 328 6.43 1.21 18.20
C ASN A 328 6.74 -0.12 18.93
N LEU A 329 6.98 -1.21 18.18
CA LEU A 329 7.23 -2.55 18.72
C LEU A 329 8.72 -2.86 18.95
N GLU A 330 9.57 -1.83 18.99
CA GLU A 330 11.03 -1.96 19.03
C GLU A 330 11.54 -2.68 20.30
N SER A 331 10.79 -2.62 21.40
CA SER A 331 11.14 -3.32 22.65
C SER A 331 10.88 -4.84 22.59
N GLU A 332 9.99 -5.30 21.71
CA GLU A 332 9.56 -6.70 21.62
C GLU A 332 10.30 -7.49 20.52
N PHE A 333 11.01 -6.77 19.66
CA PHE A 333 11.80 -7.30 18.56
C PHE A 333 13.24 -6.81 18.71
N THR A 334 14.20 -7.73 18.66
CA THR A 334 15.61 -7.35 18.46
C THR A 334 15.79 -6.89 17.02
N GLN A 335 15.39 -5.64 16.75
CA GLN A 335 15.42 -5.01 15.42
C GLN A 335 16.79 -5.12 14.77
N GLU A 336 17.86 -5.00 15.57
CA GLU A 336 19.25 -5.17 15.17
C GLU A 336 19.49 -6.47 14.38
N LYS A 337 18.90 -7.60 14.79
CA LYS A 337 19.09 -8.89 14.11
C LYS A 337 18.37 -8.97 12.76
N VAL A 338 17.25 -8.26 12.63
CA VAL A 338 16.48 -8.21 11.38
C VAL A 338 17.16 -7.25 10.40
N GLU A 339 17.68 -6.13 10.88
CA GLU A 339 18.45 -5.16 10.10
C GLU A 339 19.80 -5.72 9.64
N GLU A 340 20.55 -6.38 10.53
CA GLU A 340 21.81 -7.06 10.20
C GLU A 340 21.62 -8.08 9.07
N ARG A 341 20.53 -8.85 9.13
CA ARG A 341 20.20 -9.82 8.07
C ARG A 341 19.93 -9.15 6.71
N ILE A 342 19.25 -8.00 6.70
CA ILE A 342 19.04 -7.24 5.46
C ILE A 342 20.37 -6.77 4.90
N GLU A 343 21.24 -6.22 5.74
CA GLU A 343 22.56 -5.76 5.32
C GLU A 343 23.41 -6.91 4.75
N GLU A 344 23.43 -8.08 5.41
CA GLU A 344 24.12 -9.26 4.91
C GLU A 344 23.64 -9.66 3.51
N LEU A 345 22.32 -9.70 3.31
CA LEU A 345 21.69 -10.08 2.04
C LEU A 345 22.00 -9.08 0.93
N GLU A 346 21.95 -7.78 1.22
CA GLU A 346 22.30 -6.71 0.27
C GLU A 346 23.79 -6.71 -0.08
N LYS A 347 24.68 -6.87 0.92
CA LYS A 347 26.14 -6.99 0.72
C LYS A 347 26.48 -8.20 -0.14
N PHE A 348 25.87 -9.35 0.12
CA PHE A 348 26.06 -10.58 -0.65
C PHE A 348 25.62 -10.43 -2.11
N LYS A 349 24.48 -9.75 -2.36
CA LYS A 349 24.02 -9.43 -3.72
C LYS A 349 24.97 -8.45 -4.42
N ALA A 350 25.48 -7.45 -3.70
CA ALA A 350 26.40 -6.45 -4.24
C ALA A 350 27.77 -7.03 -4.60
N LEU A 351 28.31 -7.94 -3.77
CA LEU A 351 29.59 -8.59 -4.01
C LEU A 351 29.58 -9.40 -5.31
N ARG A 352 28.52 -10.19 -5.54
CA ARG A 352 28.38 -10.99 -6.78
C ARG A 352 28.18 -10.16 -8.04
N LYS A 353 27.50 -9.02 -7.95
CA LYS A 353 27.41 -8.08 -9.08
C LYS A 353 28.79 -7.56 -9.49
N ARG A 354 29.72 -7.42 -8.54
CA ARG A 354 31.13 -7.04 -8.81
C ARG A 354 31.93 -8.22 -9.38
N ASP A 355 31.71 -9.44 -8.89
CA ASP A 355 32.46 -10.62 -9.38
C ASP A 355 32.06 -11.03 -10.82
N THR A 356 30.80 -10.82 -11.21
CA THR A 356 30.32 -11.02 -12.59
C THR A 356 30.81 -9.95 -13.57
N THR A 357 31.05 -8.72 -13.10
CA THR A 357 31.65 -7.66 -13.91
C THR A 357 33.17 -7.80 -14.01
N ASN A 358 33.84 -8.30 -12.96
CA ASN A 358 35.28 -8.55 -12.95
C ASN A 358 35.71 -9.83 -13.73
N SER A 359 34.87 -10.87 -13.79
CA SER A 359 35.15 -12.07 -14.61
C SER A 359 35.11 -11.81 -16.13
N SER A 360 34.62 -10.64 -16.58
CA SER A 360 34.62 -10.25 -17.99
C SER A 360 35.96 -9.64 -18.46
N GLN A 361 36.98 -9.58 -17.58
CA GLN A 361 38.30 -8.99 -17.87
C GLN A 361 39.49 -9.95 -17.62
N GLN A 362 39.33 -11.27 -17.79
CA GLN A 362 40.49 -12.15 -17.99
C GLN A 362 40.75 -12.44 -19.48
N GLU A 363 42.01 -12.24 -19.86
CA GLU A 363 42.59 -12.08 -21.19
C GLU A 363 42.43 -13.24 -22.20
N PRO A 364 42.62 -12.94 -23.51
CA PRO A 364 42.38 -13.86 -24.62
C PRO A 364 43.46 -14.94 -24.74
N GLN A 365 43.08 -16.22 -24.69
CA GLN A 365 43.98 -17.30 -25.09
C GLN A 365 44.27 -17.24 -26.60
N LYS A 366 45.53 -16.91 -26.91
CA LYS A 366 46.13 -16.91 -28.24
C LYS A 366 46.50 -18.33 -28.70
N LYS A 367 46.26 -18.54 -30.00
CA LYS A 367 46.99 -19.37 -31.00
C LYS A 367 46.57 -20.83 -31.20
N GLY A 368 45.88 -21.02 -32.32
CA GLY A 368 46.08 -22.15 -33.24
C GLY A 368 45.83 -21.72 -34.69
N LYS A 369 46.85 -21.17 -35.38
CA LYS A 369 46.82 -20.92 -36.83
C LYS A 369 47.22 -22.22 -37.56
N LYS A 370 46.35 -22.73 -38.44
CA LYS A 370 46.72 -23.17 -39.80
C LYS A 370 45.45 -23.36 -40.65
N ARG A 371 45.38 -22.63 -41.76
CA ARG A 371 44.43 -22.77 -42.87
C ARG A 371 45.15 -23.47 -44.03
N THR A 372 44.43 -24.34 -44.73
CA THR A 372 44.41 -24.54 -46.21
C THR A 372 43.29 -25.55 -46.47
N ARG A 373 42.09 -25.18 -46.97
CA ARG A 373 41.67 -24.73 -48.32
C ARG A 373 41.79 -25.84 -49.36
N ASP A 374 40.63 -26.28 -49.88
CA ASP A 374 40.41 -26.44 -51.32
C ASP A 374 38.93 -26.30 -51.70
N CYS A 375 38.72 -25.62 -52.84
CA CYS A 375 37.47 -25.37 -53.56
C CYS A 375 37.16 -26.59 -54.48
N ASN A 376 36.05 -26.82 -55.20
CA ASN A 376 35.12 -25.99 -55.96
C ASN A 376 34.08 -26.93 -56.65
N GLY A 377 32.96 -26.40 -57.15
CA GLY A 377 32.17 -26.99 -58.27
C GLY A 377 30.79 -27.60 -57.88
N THR A 378 29.64 -26.97 -58.11
CA THR A 378 28.88 -26.72 -59.37
C THR A 378 27.93 -27.87 -59.79
N GLN A 379 26.61 -27.57 -59.78
CA GLN A 379 25.47 -28.08 -60.58
C GLN A 379 24.82 -29.49 -60.31
N VAL A 380 23.60 -29.45 -59.71
CA VAL A 380 22.23 -29.94 -60.12
C VAL A 380 22.17 -30.94 -61.31
N PRO A 381 21.31 -32.01 -61.37
CA PRO A 381 19.84 -32.06 -61.12
C PRO A 381 19.29 -33.28 -60.34
N ALA A 382 18.20 -33.15 -59.56
CA ALA A 382 16.77 -33.23 -59.89
C ALA A 382 16.23 -34.65 -60.20
N SER A 383 15.28 -35.11 -59.37
CA SER A 383 14.22 -36.07 -59.73
C SER A 383 13.00 -35.90 -58.82
N SER A 384 12.08 -35.08 -59.31
CA SER A 384 10.65 -35.31 -59.51
C SER A 384 9.92 -36.40 -58.71
N SER A 385 8.85 -35.99 -58.02
CA SER A 385 7.47 -36.53 -58.11
C SER A 385 6.56 -35.54 -57.35
N GLN A 386 5.84 -34.60 -58.00
CA GLN A 386 4.45 -34.72 -58.52
C GLN A 386 3.49 -35.38 -57.51
N GLN A 387 2.40 -34.76 -57.03
CA GLN A 387 1.27 -34.14 -57.76
C GLN A 387 0.45 -33.23 -56.80
N GLN A 388 0.11 -31.98 -57.20
CA GLN A 388 -1.19 -31.49 -57.73
C GLN A 388 -2.30 -31.27 -56.67
N PHE A 389 -2.56 -30.01 -56.30
CA PHE A 389 -3.65 -29.11 -56.75
C PHE A 389 -5.01 -29.33 -56.05
N TYR A 390 -5.45 -28.33 -55.26
CA TYR A 390 -6.72 -27.64 -55.48
C TYR A 390 -6.65 -26.19 -54.95
N ARG A 391 -7.24 -25.28 -55.72
CA ARG A 391 -7.36 -23.82 -55.56
C ARG A 391 -8.76 -23.47 -55.05
N GLN A 392 -8.87 -22.46 -54.18
CA GLN A 392 -9.92 -21.41 -54.16
C GLN A 392 -9.42 -20.30 -53.21
N GLU A 393 -8.98 -19.11 -53.68
CA GLU A 393 -9.79 -17.91 -53.99
C GLU A 393 -10.82 -17.63 -52.88
N GLY A 394 -10.63 -16.68 -51.96
CA GLY A 394 -10.64 -15.20 -52.10
C GLY A 394 -11.61 -14.72 -50.99
N VAL A 395 -11.32 -13.75 -50.12
CA VAL A 395 -11.28 -12.30 -50.37
C VAL A 395 -10.80 -11.59 -49.08
N LEU A 396 -10.05 -10.50 -49.28
CA LEU A 396 -9.60 -9.44 -48.36
C LEU A 396 -10.65 -9.03 -47.28
N MET A 397 -10.28 -8.57 -46.07
CA MET A 397 -9.64 -7.26 -45.84
C MET A 397 -9.02 -7.12 -44.42
N THR A 398 -7.88 -6.42 -44.41
CA THR A 398 -7.32 -5.48 -43.40
C THR A 398 -6.80 -5.99 -42.03
N GLU A 399 -5.48 -6.23 -42.03
CA GLU A 399 -4.42 -5.86 -41.06
C GLU A 399 -4.62 -4.55 -40.24
N PRO A 400 -3.70 -4.16 -39.32
CA PRO A 400 -3.04 -4.88 -38.22
C PRO A 400 -3.20 -4.05 -36.91
N SER A 401 -2.77 -4.48 -35.72
CA SER A 401 -1.51 -4.00 -35.13
C SER A 401 -1.35 -4.48 -33.69
N HIS A 402 -0.10 -4.80 -33.39
CA HIS A 402 0.41 -5.28 -32.14
C HIS A 402 0.45 -4.23 -31.02
N HIS A 403 0.30 -4.75 -29.80
CA HIS A 403 1.00 -4.44 -28.55
C HIS A 403 1.35 -2.98 -28.18
N GLY A 404 0.82 -2.57 -27.03
CA GLY A 404 1.46 -1.61 -26.13
C GLY A 404 1.25 -2.06 -24.68
N LEU A 405 2.20 -2.82 -24.13
CA LEU A 405 2.30 -3.11 -22.70
C LEU A 405 2.80 -1.86 -22.00
N GLN A 406 1.97 -1.24 -21.15
CA GLN A 406 2.42 -0.17 -20.26
C GLN A 406 2.99 -0.76 -18.97
N LEU A 407 4.25 -0.39 -18.72
CA LEU A 407 4.96 -0.49 -17.44
C LEU A 407 4.22 0.30 -16.36
N ASN A 408 4.02 -0.30 -15.18
CA ASN A 408 3.79 0.44 -13.95
C ASN A 408 5.02 0.34 -13.05
N SER A 409 5.45 1.50 -12.57
CA SER A 409 6.48 1.68 -11.54
C SER A 409 5.85 1.54 -10.16
N PHE A 410 6.64 1.02 -9.19
CA PHE A 410 6.31 0.69 -7.78
C PHE A 410 5.67 -0.69 -7.49
N GLY A 411 6.52 -1.65 -7.08
CA GLY A 411 6.20 -2.78 -6.18
C GLY A 411 5.89 -4.14 -6.84
N PRO A 412 6.51 -5.27 -6.39
CA PRO A 412 6.54 -6.52 -7.14
C PRO A 412 5.21 -7.28 -7.11
N MET A 413 4.87 -7.88 -8.26
CA MET A 413 3.76 -8.82 -8.45
C MET A 413 3.94 -10.08 -7.61
N ASN A 414 2.90 -10.45 -6.87
CA ASN A 414 2.70 -11.81 -6.39
C ASN A 414 2.06 -12.64 -7.53
N SER A 415 2.78 -13.64 -8.03
CA SER A 415 2.16 -14.80 -8.68
C SER A 415 2.02 -15.91 -7.63
N ALA A 416 0.82 -16.10 -7.10
CA ALA A 416 0.50 -17.26 -6.27
C ALA A 416 -0.13 -18.34 -7.17
N PHE A 417 0.65 -19.35 -7.52
CA PHE A 417 0.15 -20.64 -7.99
C PHE A 417 0.99 -21.73 -7.34
N THR A 418 0.53 -22.25 -6.20
CA THR A 418 0.85 -23.59 -5.70
C THR A 418 -0.25 -24.01 -4.73
N GLY A 419 -1.28 -24.67 -5.27
CA GLY A 419 -2.22 -25.47 -4.50
C GLY A 419 -2.17 -26.89 -5.04
N VAL A 420 -1.43 -27.78 -4.37
CA VAL A 420 -1.49 -29.21 -4.63
C VAL A 420 -2.76 -29.72 -3.94
N VAL A 421 -3.81 -29.98 -4.74
CA VAL A 421 -4.93 -30.83 -4.32
C VAL A 421 -4.58 -32.24 -4.77
N VAL A 422 -4.34 -33.12 -3.80
CA VAL A 422 -4.22 -34.55 -4.03
C VAL A 422 -5.63 -35.11 -4.18
N ASN A 423 -5.97 -35.66 -5.34
CA ASN A 423 -7.04 -36.66 -5.43
C ASN A 423 -6.65 -37.72 -6.47
N PRO A 424 -6.75 -39.02 -6.16
CA PRO A 424 -6.28 -40.08 -7.05
C PRO A 424 -7.43 -40.60 -7.93
N LEU A 425 -7.19 -40.76 -9.24
CA LEU A 425 -7.58 -41.92 -10.06
C LEU A 425 -7.50 -41.61 -11.57
N ALA A 426 -7.07 -42.65 -12.30
CA ALA A 426 -7.18 -42.88 -13.74
C ALA A 426 -6.20 -42.13 -14.67
N GLY A 427 -5.20 -42.88 -15.15
CA GLY A 427 -4.30 -42.46 -16.23
C GLY A 427 -4.83 -42.79 -17.62
N LEU A 428 -4.09 -42.33 -18.64
CA LEU A 428 -3.89 -42.93 -19.98
C LEU A 428 -3.08 -41.94 -20.84
N PHE A 429 -1.94 -42.42 -21.35
CA PHE A 429 -1.17 -42.01 -22.54
C PHE A 429 -0.65 -40.57 -22.76
N GLY A 430 0.66 -40.50 -23.08
CA GLY A 430 1.12 -39.85 -24.32
C GLY A 430 2.08 -38.66 -24.19
N SER A 431 3.37 -38.91 -24.38
CA SER A 431 4.44 -37.90 -24.57
C SER A 431 4.22 -36.98 -25.78
N ALA A 432 4.55 -35.68 -25.66
CA ALA A 432 5.03 -34.86 -26.77
C ALA A 432 5.79 -33.59 -26.33
N ALA A 433 7.04 -33.51 -26.80
CA ALA A 433 7.89 -32.38 -27.22
C ALA A 433 7.79 -30.96 -26.61
N THR A 434 8.97 -30.46 -26.21
CA THR A 434 9.35 -29.05 -25.94
C THR A 434 9.41 -28.17 -27.21
N PRO A 435 9.02 -26.88 -27.17
CA PRO A 435 9.37 -25.92 -28.22
C PRO A 435 10.70 -25.18 -27.95
N GLN A 436 11.43 -24.93 -29.03
CA GLN A 436 12.73 -24.26 -29.12
C GLN A 436 12.66 -22.74 -28.87
N SER A 437 13.81 -22.21 -28.39
CA SER A 437 14.09 -20.79 -28.12
C SER A 437 14.49 -20.03 -29.38
N LEU A 438 13.85 -18.89 -29.65
CA LEU A 438 14.26 -17.90 -30.65
C LEU A 438 15.07 -16.78 -29.97
N TYR A 439 16.33 -16.65 -30.37
CA TYR A 439 17.25 -15.59 -29.95
C TYR A 439 16.94 -14.29 -30.70
N TYR A 440 16.89 -13.16 -29.98
CA TYR A 440 17.03 -11.81 -30.55
C TYR A 440 18.21 -11.10 -29.88
N THR A 441 19.15 -10.63 -30.71
CA THR A 441 20.31 -9.80 -30.37
C THR A 441 19.91 -8.30 -30.43
N PRO A 442 20.37 -7.45 -29.49
CA PRO A 442 20.25 -5.99 -29.64
C PRO A 442 21.55 -5.38 -30.22
N GLN A 443 21.40 -4.57 -31.27
CA GLN A 443 22.45 -3.69 -31.80
C GLN A 443 22.51 -2.37 -30.99
N ASN A 444 23.70 -2.01 -30.55
CA ASN A 444 24.04 -0.69 -29.97
C ASN A 444 24.23 0.35 -31.08
N GLY A 445 23.57 1.50 -30.95
CA GLY A 445 23.86 2.72 -31.70
C GLY A 445 23.92 3.92 -30.75
N PHE A 446 25.13 4.42 -30.51
CA PHE A 446 25.40 5.64 -29.75
C PHE A 446 24.96 6.88 -30.55
N VAL A 447 24.18 7.78 -29.93
CA VAL A 447 23.96 9.15 -30.42
C VAL A 447 24.31 10.12 -29.28
N LEU A 448 25.29 10.97 -29.53
CA LEU A 448 25.77 12.05 -28.66
C LEU A 448 24.80 13.25 -28.66
N PRO A 449 24.70 14.02 -27.55
CA PRO A 449 23.90 15.23 -27.48
C PRO A 449 24.62 16.44 -28.12
N PRO A 450 23.88 17.46 -28.60
CA PRO A 450 24.49 18.63 -29.26
C PRO A 450 25.12 19.59 -28.27
N GLN A 451 26.28 20.12 -28.67
CA GLN A 451 27.11 21.05 -27.92
C GLN A 451 26.56 22.48 -28.01
N PHE A 452 26.48 23.16 -26.87
CA PHE A 452 26.22 24.60 -26.75
C PHE A 452 27.39 25.41 -27.32
N HIS A 453 27.11 26.36 -28.21
CA HIS A 453 28.04 27.42 -28.60
C HIS A 453 27.81 28.68 -27.74
N PRO A 454 28.86 29.33 -27.20
CA PRO A 454 28.72 30.59 -26.48
C PRO A 454 28.73 31.80 -27.43
N HIS A 455 27.97 32.84 -27.04
CA HIS A 455 27.80 34.10 -27.74
C HIS A 455 29.05 35.00 -27.67
N TYR A 456 29.48 35.49 -28.83
CA TYR A 456 30.42 36.61 -28.99
C TYR A 456 29.69 37.95 -28.77
N TYR A 457 30.26 38.84 -27.95
CA TYR A 457 30.00 40.28 -28.00
C TYR A 457 31.21 40.98 -28.64
N PRO A 458 31.03 41.95 -29.56
CA PRO A 458 32.09 42.84 -29.99
C PRO A 458 32.15 44.11 -29.11
N ARG A 459 33.32 44.76 -29.17
CA ARG A 459 33.75 45.97 -28.44
C ARG A 459 32.79 47.15 -28.51
#